data_AF-A0A833GDF7-F1
#
_entry.id   AF-A0A833GDF7-F1
#
_cell.length_a   1.000
_cell.length_b   1.000
_cell.length_c   1.000
_cell.angle_alpha   90.00
_cell.angle_beta   90.00
_cell.angle_gamma   90.00
#
_symmetry.space_group_name_H-M   'P 1'
#
loop_
_entity.id
_entity.type
_entity.pdbx_description
1 polymer ?
#
loop_
_entity_poly.entity_id
_entity_poly.type
_entity_poly.pdbx_seq_one_letter_code
_entity_poly.pdbx_strand_id
1 'polypeptide(L)'
;MPIVYDKLLTLKIPDVEHTYTDKDTILYALGVGLGYDPLNADELAFVYEKNLKPLPTFATTLAFPGFWIRDLDTGIDWVRLVNGEQGVTLHRPLDSHGTVIGRTRII
;
A
#
# COMPACT_ATOMS: atom_id res chain seq x y z
N MET A 1 -5.77 28.48 -11.86
CA MET A 1 -4.79 27.37 -11.80
C MET A 1 -5.17 26.52 -10.59
N PRO A 2 -5.60 25.25 -10.75
CA PRO A 2 -6.32 24.54 -9.69
C PRO A 2 -5.44 24.02 -8.55
N ILE A 3 -4.11 23.96 -8.74
CA ILE A 3 -3.17 23.52 -7.72
C ILE A 3 -2.59 24.73 -6.99
N VAL A 4 -2.80 24.80 -5.67
CA VAL A 4 -2.17 25.80 -4.79
C VAL A 4 -0.99 25.14 -4.08
N TYR A 5 0.19 25.28 -4.65
CA TYR A 5 1.41 24.57 -4.25
C TYR A 5 1.74 24.68 -2.76
N ASP A 6 1.82 25.90 -2.21
CA ASP A 6 2.20 26.13 -0.81
C ASP A 6 1.19 25.55 0.18
N LYS A 7 -0.10 25.52 -0.20
CA LYS A 7 -1.16 24.90 0.61
C LYS A 7 -0.97 23.37 0.66
N LEU A 8 -0.60 22.75 -0.46
CA LEU A 8 -0.40 21.31 -0.53
C LEU A 8 0.84 20.87 0.25
N LEU A 9 1.96 21.59 0.14
CA LEU A 9 3.17 21.25 0.91
C LEU A 9 2.97 21.31 2.43
N THR A 10 2.03 22.13 2.90
CA THR A 10 1.72 22.26 4.34
C THR A 10 0.56 21.38 4.79
N LEU A 11 -0.10 20.67 3.86
CA LEU A 11 -1.27 19.84 4.14
C LEU A 11 -0.92 18.71 5.13
N LYS A 12 -1.73 18.60 6.17
CA LYS A 12 -1.64 17.51 7.16
C LYS A 12 -2.56 16.37 6.75
N ILE A 13 -1.96 15.28 6.30
CA ILE A 13 -2.66 14.02 6.03
C ILE A 13 -2.58 13.19 7.32
N PRO A 14 -3.72 12.75 7.90
CA PRO A 14 -3.72 11.99 9.15
C PRO A 14 -2.89 10.71 9.08
N ASP A 15 -2.22 10.38 10.19
CA ASP A 15 -1.57 9.08 10.38
C ASP A 15 -2.63 7.96 10.38
N VAL A 16 -2.28 6.80 9.82
CA VAL A 16 -3.15 5.61 9.83
C VAL A 16 -2.46 4.46 10.54
N GLU A 17 -3.07 3.99 11.62
CA GLU A 17 -2.72 2.72 12.24
C GLU A 17 -3.46 1.60 11.50
N HIS A 18 -2.72 0.63 10.98
CA HIS A 18 -3.25 -0.48 10.20
C HIS A 18 -2.69 -1.79 10.74
N THR A 19 -3.58 -2.65 11.24
CA THR A 19 -3.29 -4.04 11.58
C THR A 19 -3.71 -4.94 10.42
N TYR A 20 -2.78 -5.76 9.92
CA TYR A 20 -3.00 -6.73 8.87
C TYR A 20 -2.64 -8.13 9.36
N THR A 21 -3.26 -9.16 8.79
CA THR A 21 -2.97 -10.56 9.11
C THR A 21 -2.37 -11.30 7.92
N ASP A 22 -2.03 -12.57 8.15
CA ASP A 22 -1.69 -13.55 7.12
C ASP A 22 -2.68 -13.56 5.94
N LYS A 23 -3.99 -13.46 6.23
CA LYS A 23 -5.05 -13.37 5.22
C LYS A 23 -4.83 -12.20 4.25
N ASP A 24 -4.48 -11.02 4.75
CA ASP A 24 -4.30 -9.83 3.91
C ASP A 24 -3.05 -9.99 3.04
N THR A 25 -1.98 -10.55 3.61
CA THR A 25 -0.75 -10.90 2.89
C THR A 25 -1.02 -11.91 1.76
N ILE A 26 -1.79 -12.97 2.04
CA ILE A 26 -2.19 -13.97 1.04
C ILE A 26 -3.08 -13.34 -0.03
N LEU A 27 -4.06 -12.51 0.37
CA LEU A 27 -4.97 -11.85 -0.55
C LEU A 27 -4.22 -10.92 -1.51
N TYR A 28 -3.20 -10.21 -1.03
CA TYR A 28 -2.33 -9.43 -1.89
C TYR A 28 -1.59 -10.31 -2.91
N ALA A 29 -0.98 -11.41 -2.46
CA ALA A 29 -0.26 -12.33 -3.34
C ALA A 29 -1.15 -12.93 -4.44
N LEU A 30 -2.36 -13.36 -4.07
CA LEU A 30 -3.38 -13.82 -5.02
C LEU A 30 -3.80 -12.70 -5.98
N GLY A 31 -3.99 -11.49 -5.46
CA GLY A 31 -4.41 -10.32 -6.25
C GLY A 31 -3.40 -9.90 -7.32
N VAL A 32 -2.11 -10.17 -7.11
CA VAL A 32 -1.04 -9.90 -8.09
C VAL A 32 -0.68 -11.13 -8.94
N GLY A 33 -1.41 -12.25 -8.79
CA GLY A 33 -1.39 -13.38 -9.71
C GLY A 33 -0.68 -14.65 -9.21
N LEU A 34 -0.18 -14.70 -7.98
CA LEU A 34 0.38 -15.94 -7.41
C LEU A 34 -0.75 -16.92 -7.06
N GLY A 35 -0.47 -18.22 -7.12
CA GLY A 35 -1.42 -19.31 -6.92
C GLY A 35 -2.25 -19.65 -8.14
N TYR A 36 -1.98 -19.05 -9.31
CA TYR A 36 -2.74 -19.32 -10.54
C TYR A 36 -2.32 -20.64 -11.20
N ASP A 37 -1.03 -21.00 -11.16
CA ASP A 37 -0.55 -22.28 -11.64
C ASP A 37 -0.64 -23.34 -10.54
N PRO A 38 -1.56 -24.31 -10.62
CA PRO A 38 -1.75 -25.32 -9.58
C PRO A 38 -0.56 -26.30 -9.47
N LEU A 39 0.36 -26.31 -10.44
CA LEU A 39 1.54 -27.18 -10.43
C LEU A 39 2.79 -26.48 -9.89
N ASN A 40 2.73 -25.16 -9.66
CA ASN A 40 3.85 -24.41 -9.12
C ASN A 40 3.85 -24.42 -7.58
N ALA A 41 4.53 -25.41 -6.99
CA ALA A 41 4.64 -25.54 -5.54
C ALA A 41 5.40 -24.38 -4.86
N ASP A 42 6.26 -23.64 -5.59
CA ASP A 42 7.02 -22.53 -5.03
C ASP A 42 6.11 -21.36 -4.61
N GLU A 43 4.95 -21.22 -5.27
CA GLU A 43 3.97 -20.17 -4.96
C GLU A 43 3.24 -20.42 -3.64
N LEU A 44 3.24 -21.66 -3.12
CA LEU A 44 2.67 -21.98 -1.81
C LEU A 44 3.29 -21.16 -0.68
N ALA A 45 4.55 -20.76 -0.81
CA ALA A 45 5.22 -19.91 0.17
C ALA A 45 4.56 -18.52 0.32
N PHE A 46 3.67 -18.11 -0.61
CA PHE A 46 3.01 -16.80 -0.62
C PHE A 46 1.49 -16.87 -0.45
N VAL A 47 0.89 -18.04 -0.70
CA VAL A 47 -0.58 -18.23 -0.67
C VAL A 47 -1.05 -19.23 0.38
N TYR A 48 -0.14 -19.86 1.11
CA TYR A 48 -0.42 -20.76 2.22
C TYR A 48 0.24 -20.25 3.51
N GLU A 49 -0.48 -20.25 4.61
CA GLU A 49 -0.10 -19.59 5.86
C GLU A 49 1.16 -20.17 6.53
N LYS A 50 1.49 -21.43 6.24
CA LYS A 50 2.65 -22.10 6.82
C LYS A 50 3.94 -21.59 6.17
N ASN A 51 4.78 -20.92 6.95
CA ASN A 51 6.02 -20.25 6.50
C ASN A 51 5.77 -19.16 5.44
N LEU A 52 4.64 -18.46 5.57
CA LEU A 52 4.19 -17.42 4.65
C LEU A 52 5.24 -16.30 4.48
N LYS A 53 5.55 -15.99 3.23
CA LYS A 53 6.44 -14.91 2.83
C LYS A 53 5.62 -13.79 2.19
N PRO A 54 5.65 -12.56 2.72
CA PRO A 54 5.04 -11.43 2.05
C PRO A 54 5.85 -11.03 0.81
N LEU A 55 5.16 -10.65 -0.26
CA LEU A 55 5.80 -9.99 -1.39
C LEU A 55 6.30 -8.59 -0.96
N PRO A 56 7.53 -8.18 -1.32
CA PRO A 56 8.07 -6.85 -1.01
C PRO A 56 7.14 -5.69 -1.36
N THR A 57 6.41 -5.83 -2.47
CA THR A 57 5.48 -4.83 -3.00
C THR A 57 4.20 -4.70 -2.18
N PHE A 58 3.89 -5.63 -1.27
CA PHE A 58 2.77 -5.50 -0.34
C PHE A 58 2.88 -4.24 0.53
N ALA A 59 4.10 -3.73 0.74
CA ALA A 59 4.33 -2.44 1.40
C ALA A 59 3.53 -1.28 0.78
N THR A 60 3.20 -1.31 -0.52
CA THR A 60 2.46 -0.23 -1.18
C THR A 60 0.99 -0.15 -0.78
N THR A 61 0.43 -1.19 -0.16
CA THR A 61 -0.98 -1.24 0.25
C THR A 61 -1.16 -1.01 1.74
N LEU A 62 -0.09 -1.15 2.52
CA LEU A 62 -0.14 -1.03 3.98
C LEU A 62 -0.29 0.43 4.41
N ALA A 63 -1.10 0.63 5.47
CA ALA A 63 -1.43 1.92 6.07
C ALA A 63 -1.71 3.08 5.08
N PHE A 64 -2.37 2.78 3.96
CA PHE A 64 -2.81 3.81 3.01
C PHE A 64 -3.80 4.79 3.68
N PRO A 65 -3.59 6.12 3.60
CA PRO A 65 -4.40 7.12 4.31
C PRO A 65 -5.82 7.34 3.74
N GLY A 66 -6.36 6.35 3.01
CA GLY A 66 -7.61 6.50 2.26
C GLY A 66 -7.47 7.47 1.08
N PHE A 67 -8.60 7.84 0.48
CA PHE A 67 -8.62 8.71 -0.71
C PHE A 67 -8.50 10.19 -0.34
N TRP A 68 -7.45 10.55 0.40
CA TRP A 68 -7.20 11.89 0.95
C TRP A 68 -7.23 13.01 -0.10
N ILE A 69 -6.87 12.72 -1.36
CA ILE A 69 -6.92 13.71 -2.45
C ILE A 69 -8.37 14.17 -2.72
N ARG A 70 -9.33 13.25 -2.60
CA ARG A 70 -10.77 13.52 -2.74
C ARG A 70 -11.35 14.13 -1.46
N ASP A 71 -10.94 13.60 -0.31
CA ASP A 71 -11.59 13.86 0.97
C ASP A 71 -11.07 15.13 1.68
N LEU A 72 -9.86 15.59 1.34
CA LEU A 72 -9.28 16.83 1.86
C LEU A 72 -9.40 17.98 0.84
N ASP A 73 -9.33 19.21 1.34
CA ASP A 73 -9.34 20.43 0.52
C ASP A 73 -7.98 20.65 -0.18
N THR A 74 -7.73 19.84 -1.20
CA THR A 74 -6.47 19.82 -1.98
C THR A 74 -6.50 20.75 -3.19
N GLY A 75 -7.69 21.08 -3.71
CA GLY A 75 -7.85 21.77 -5.00
C GLY A 75 -7.54 20.91 -6.23
N ILE A 76 -7.14 19.64 -6.04
CA ILE A 76 -6.82 18.72 -7.12
C ILE A 76 -8.12 18.16 -7.72
N ASP A 77 -8.22 18.18 -9.06
CA ASP A 77 -9.28 17.45 -9.78
C ASP A 77 -8.92 15.96 -9.78
N TRP A 78 -9.38 15.24 -8.76
CA TRP A 78 -9.09 13.81 -8.56
C TRP A 78 -9.62 12.92 -9.69
N VAL A 79 -10.61 13.38 -10.47
CA VAL A 79 -11.15 12.62 -11.63
C VAL A 79 -10.14 12.56 -12.77
N ARG A 80 -9.22 13.54 -12.83
CA ARG A 80 -8.13 13.61 -13.82
C ARG A 80 -6.79 13.13 -13.26
N LEU A 81 -6.78 12.54 -12.07
CA LEU A 81 -5.58 12.02 -11.43
C LEU A 81 -5.21 10.65 -12.00
N VAL A 82 -3.94 10.47 -12.33
CA VAL A 82 -3.34 9.17 -12.67
C VAL A 82 -2.11 8.94 -11.80
N ASN A 83 -1.87 7.69 -11.41
CA ASN A 83 -0.64 7.32 -10.74
C ASN A 83 0.51 7.30 -11.75
N GLY A 84 1.43 8.26 -11.66
CA GLY A 84 2.55 8.37 -12.60
C GLY A 84 3.69 7.42 -12.27
N GLU A 85 4.13 7.39 -11.02
CA GLU A 85 5.30 6.64 -10.55
C GLU A 85 5.05 6.05 -9.16
N GLN A 86 5.72 4.95 -8.84
CA GLN A 86 5.70 4.32 -7.52
C GLN A 86 7.11 3.81 -7.17
N GLY A 87 7.58 4.15 -5.98
CA GLY A 87 8.82 3.62 -5.42
C GLY A 87 8.57 2.94 -4.08
N VAL A 88 9.41 1.95 -3.74
CA VAL A 88 9.45 1.30 -2.43
C VAL A 88 10.89 1.15 -2.01
N THR A 89 11.20 1.54 -0.77
CA THR A 89 12.47 1.21 -0.11
C THR A 89 12.15 0.38 1.12
N LEU A 90 12.67 -0.84 1.19
CA LEU A 90 12.51 -1.70 2.36
C LEU A 90 13.70 -1.53 3.30
N HIS A 91 13.43 -1.05 4.51
CA HIS A 91 14.45 -0.94 5.57
C HIS A 91 14.70 -2.28 6.29
N ARG A 92 13.74 -3.19 6.21
CA ARG A 92 13.78 -4.56 6.73
C ARG A 92 12.79 -5.42 5.93
N PRO A 93 12.92 -6.76 5.94
CA PRO A 93 11.87 -7.64 5.42
C PRO A 93 10.51 -7.34 6.07
N LEU A 94 9.44 -7.43 5.27
CA LEU A 94 8.07 -7.35 5.79
C LEU A 94 7.75 -8.61 6.59
N ASP A 95 6.98 -8.42 7.66
CA ASP A 95 6.37 -9.51 8.41
C ASP A 95 5.08 -9.95 7.69
N SER A 96 4.64 -11.21 7.87
CA SER A 96 3.42 -11.72 7.23
C SER A 96 2.12 -11.23 7.90
N HIS A 97 2.25 -10.59 9.06
CA HIS A 97 1.18 -9.98 9.84
C HIS A 97 1.78 -8.93 10.78
N GLY A 98 0.95 -8.01 11.27
CA GLY A 98 1.36 -7.06 12.30
C GLY A 98 0.58 -5.76 12.26
N THR A 99 1.06 -4.79 13.02
CA THR A 99 0.50 -3.44 13.07
C THR A 99 1.55 -2.43 12.64
N VAL A 100 1.17 -1.53 11.74
CA VAL A 100 2.04 -0.47 11.21
C VAL A 100 1.34 0.89 11.28
N ILE A 101 2.13 1.96 11.34
CA ILE A 101 1.63 3.34 11.28
C ILE A 101 2.14 3.97 9.98
N GLY A 102 1.21 4.32 9.09
CA GLY A 102 1.49 5.04 7.85
C GLY A 102 1.48 6.55 8.08
N ARG A 103 2.54 7.21 7.62
CA ARG A 103 2.66 8.68 7.66
C ARG A 103 2.86 9.20 6.26
N THR A 104 1.90 9.98 5.77
CA THR A 104 1.91 10.49 4.39
C THR A 104 2.20 11.98 4.39
N ARG A 105 3.07 12.41 3.46
CA ARG A 105 3.39 13.82 3.25
C ARG A 105 3.59 14.09 1.77
N ILE A 106 3.30 15.32 1.37
CA ILE A 106 3.67 15.86 0.06
C ILE A 106 5.10 16.41 0.18
N ILE A 107 5.94 16.15 -0.82
CA ILE A 107 7.34 16.59 -0.90
C ILE A 107 7.55 17.56 -2.06
#